data_AF-A0A0G4LK88-F1
#
_entry.id   AF-A0A0G4LK88-F1
#
_cell.length_a   1.000
_cell.length_b   1.000
_cell.length_c   1.000
_cell.angle_alpha   90.00
_cell.angle_beta   90.00
_cell.angle_gamma   90.00
#
_symmetry.space_group_name_H-M   'P 1'
#
loop_
_entity.id
_entity.type
_entity.pdbx_description
1 polymer ?
#
loop_
_entity_poly.entity_id
_entity_poly.type
_entity_poly.pdbx_seq_one_letter_code
_entity_poly.pdbx_strand_id
1 'polypeptide(L)'
;MVDFDESKKNKNARLTHLLGMAQAPTRAALFRDALAKSLLKRARPEIRDLYNILEVDFHPLSICQKISPILTKIGDDAEMEKYVLPLQQVILTRLFQQLSQVYETVDLS
;
A
#
# COMPACT_ATOMS: atom_id res chain seq x y z
N MET A 1 -19.29 -8.79 -20.49
CA MET A 1 -18.58 -8.47 -19.22
C MET A 1 -17.85 -9.68 -18.62
N VAL A 2 -18.15 -10.94 -19.00
CA VAL A 2 -17.47 -12.16 -18.53
C VAL A 2 -16.10 -12.39 -19.21
N ASP A 3 -15.96 -12.02 -20.48
CA ASP A 3 -14.77 -12.29 -21.31
C ASP A 3 -13.47 -11.57 -20.85
N PHE A 4 -13.63 -10.36 -20.30
CA PHE A 4 -12.50 -9.55 -19.79
C PHE A 4 -11.87 -10.13 -18.53
N ASP A 5 -12.68 -10.72 -17.65
CA ASP A 5 -12.21 -11.26 -16.37
C ASP A 5 -11.43 -12.56 -16.57
N GLU A 6 -11.89 -13.40 -17.50
CA GLU A 6 -11.22 -14.65 -17.87
C GLU A 6 -9.88 -14.41 -18.58
N SER A 7 -9.86 -13.44 -19.50
CA SER A 7 -8.63 -12.98 -20.15
C SER A 7 -7.60 -12.45 -19.15
N LYS A 8 -8.04 -11.74 -18.11
CA LYS A 8 -7.16 -11.20 -17.06
C LYS A 8 -6.62 -12.30 -16.14
N LYS A 9 -7.46 -13.28 -15.79
CA LYS A 9 -7.08 -14.47 -15.01
C LYS A 9 -6.01 -15.31 -15.73
N ASN A 10 -6.17 -15.57 -17.02
CA ASN A 10 -5.20 -16.34 -17.81
C ASN A 10 -3.83 -15.66 -17.89
N LYS A 11 -3.81 -14.33 -18.08
CA LYS A 11 -2.57 -13.53 -18.07
C LYS A 11 -1.87 -13.60 -16.71
N ASN A 12 -2.63 -13.45 -15.62
CA ASN A 12 -2.09 -13.52 -14.26
C ASN A 12 -1.56 -14.91 -13.90
N ALA A 13 -2.26 -15.98 -14.31
CA ALA A 13 -1.80 -17.36 -14.10
C ALA A 13 -0.47 -17.61 -14.83
N ARG A 14 -0.34 -17.14 -16.07
CA ARG A 14 0.91 -17.22 -16.82
C ARG A 14 2.05 -16.45 -16.15
N LEU A 15 1.80 -15.23 -15.67
CA LEU A 15 2.79 -14.44 -14.94
C LEU A 15 3.23 -15.11 -13.63
N THR A 16 2.27 -15.67 -12.88
CA THR A 16 2.52 -16.40 -11.63
C THR A 16 3.49 -17.56 -11.87
N HIS A 17 3.25 -18.34 -12.93
CA HIS A 17 4.12 -19.44 -13.32
C HIS A 17 5.51 -18.95 -13.77
N LEU A 18 5.60 -17.87 -14.52
CA LEU A 18 6.88 -17.28 -14.94
C LEU A 18 7.72 -16.77 -13.77
N LEU A 19 7.07 -16.29 -12.70
CA LEU A 19 7.72 -15.87 -11.46
C LEU A 19 8.10 -17.04 -10.55
N GLY A 20 7.78 -18.29 -10.94
CA GLY A 20 8.03 -19.49 -10.13
C GLY A 20 7.20 -19.56 -8.85
N MET A 21 6.08 -18.81 -8.78
CA MET A 21 5.20 -18.80 -7.63
C MET A 21 4.10 -19.85 -7.80
N ALA A 22 3.76 -20.58 -6.73
CA ALA A 22 2.70 -21.58 -6.77
C ALA A 22 1.29 -20.98 -6.82
N GLN A 23 1.13 -19.74 -6.35
CA GLN A 23 -0.12 -19.00 -6.30
C GLN A 23 0.12 -17.54 -6.70
N ALA A 24 -0.90 -16.91 -7.27
CA ALA A 24 -0.79 -15.52 -7.71
C ALA A 24 -0.45 -14.61 -6.52
N PRO A 25 0.52 -13.69 -6.67
CA PRO A 25 0.90 -12.80 -5.59
C PRO A 25 -0.28 -11.90 -5.20
N THR A 26 -0.68 -11.96 -3.94
CA THR A 26 -1.66 -11.05 -3.36
C THR A 26 -0.98 -10.14 -2.35
N ARG A 27 -1.51 -8.93 -2.17
CA ARG A 27 -1.01 -7.98 -1.16
C ARG A 27 -0.87 -8.64 0.23
N ALA A 28 -1.90 -9.35 0.67
CA ALA A 28 -1.92 -10.02 1.97
C ALA A 28 -0.88 -11.13 2.09
N ALA A 29 -0.69 -11.95 1.04
CA ALA A 29 0.34 -12.98 1.03
C ALA A 29 1.75 -12.38 1.07
N LEU A 30 2.00 -11.35 0.27
CA LEU A 30 3.30 -10.67 0.23
C LEU A 30 3.65 -10.02 1.58
N PHE A 31 2.69 -9.41 2.26
CA PHE A 31 2.91 -8.89 3.61
C PHE A 31 3.22 -10.00 4.61
N ARG A 32 2.47 -11.10 4.58
CA ARG A 32 2.71 -12.24 5.46
C ARG A 32 4.13 -12.80 5.27
N ASP A 33 4.57 -12.96 4.02
CA ASP A 33 5.90 -13.46 3.70
C ASP A 33 7.00 -12.50 4.16
N ALA A 34 6.80 -11.18 3.97
CA ALA A 34 7.75 -10.16 4.41
C ALA A 34 7.90 -10.14 5.94
N LEU A 35 6.80 -10.29 6.67
CA LEU A 35 6.79 -10.35 8.14
C LEU A 35 7.41 -11.66 8.65
N ALA A 36 7.07 -12.80 8.05
CA ALA A 36 7.63 -14.11 8.41
C ALA A 36 9.17 -14.12 8.24
N LYS A 37 9.68 -13.47 7.19
CA LYS A 37 11.12 -13.31 6.94
C LYS A 37 11.77 -12.17 7.74
N SER A 38 11.04 -11.53 8.66
CA SER A 38 11.51 -10.40 9.47
C SER A 38 12.07 -9.22 8.64
N LEU A 39 11.60 -9.03 7.40
CA LEU A 39 12.09 -7.96 6.52
C LEU A 39 11.77 -6.58 7.09
N LEU A 40 10.63 -6.42 7.75
CA LEU A 40 10.23 -5.17 8.39
C LEU A 40 11.21 -4.73 9.51
N LYS A 41 11.82 -5.70 10.20
CA LYS A 41 12.83 -5.42 11.24
C LYS A 41 14.16 -4.95 10.66
N ARG A 42 14.45 -5.32 9.41
CA ARG A 42 15.66 -4.92 8.68
C ARG A 42 15.45 -3.66 7.83
N ALA A 43 14.19 -3.31 7.55
CA ALA A 43 13.84 -2.10 6.83
C ALA A 43 14.22 -0.84 7.61
N ARG A 44 14.46 0.25 6.87
CA ARG A 44 14.69 1.59 7.43
C ARG A 44 13.53 2.00 8.35
N PRO A 45 13.79 2.77 9.42
CA PRO A 45 12.76 3.15 10.38
C PRO A 45 11.57 3.85 9.72
N GLU A 46 11.80 4.69 8.70
CA GLU A 46 10.75 5.39 7.95
C GLU A 46 9.74 4.42 7.32
N ILE A 47 10.22 3.30 6.77
CA ILE A 47 9.37 2.28 6.13
C ILE A 47 8.60 1.47 7.17
N ARG A 48 9.20 1.23 8.34
CA ARG A 48 8.55 0.56 9.46
C ARG A 48 7.43 1.40 10.04
N ASP A 49 7.68 2.69 10.21
CA ASP A 49 6.69 3.64 10.70
C ASP A 49 5.55 3.79 9.69
N LEU A 50 5.87 3.88 8.39
CA LEU A 50 4.88 3.88 7.32
C LEU A 50 3.99 2.62 7.36
N TYR A 51 4.59 1.44 7.52
CA TYR A 51 3.84 0.20 7.66
C TYR A 51 2.90 0.22 8.88
N ASN A 52 3.39 0.65 10.05
CA ASN A 52 2.56 0.70 11.26
C ASN A 52 1.39 1.68 11.09
N ILE A 53 1.63 2.86 10.52
CA ILE A 53 0.60 3.86 10.28
C ILE A 53 -0.45 3.36 9.25
N LEU A 54 0.00 2.60 8.23
CA LEU A 54 -0.88 2.11 7.17
C LEU A 54 -1.55 0.77 7.49
N GLU A 55 -0.99 -0.12 8.30
CA GLU A 55 -1.59 -1.45 8.53
C GLU A 55 -2.13 -1.63 9.93
N VAL A 56 -1.62 -0.87 10.92
CA VAL A 56 -1.95 -1.08 12.34
C VAL A 56 -2.81 0.07 12.87
N ASP A 57 -2.24 1.28 12.94
CA ASP A 57 -2.85 2.43 13.63
C ASP A 57 -3.21 3.55 12.66
N PHE A 58 -4.23 3.30 11.83
CA PHE A 58 -4.70 4.30 10.89
C PHE A 58 -5.72 5.24 11.54
N HIS A 59 -5.32 6.50 11.73
CA HIS A 59 -6.21 7.53 12.26
C HIS A 59 -6.36 8.71 11.28
N PRO A 60 -7.55 8.90 10.66
CA PRO A 60 -7.72 9.75 9.48
C PRO A 60 -7.35 11.22 9.70
N LEU A 61 -7.51 11.74 10.91
CA LEU A 61 -7.20 13.15 11.21
C LEU A 61 -5.71 13.41 11.44
N SER A 62 -4.97 12.42 11.96
CA SER A 62 -3.56 12.61 12.36
C SER A 62 -2.56 12.11 11.32
N ILE A 63 -3.02 11.32 10.35
CA ILE A 63 -2.14 10.58 9.45
C ILE A 63 -1.40 11.48 8.45
N CYS A 64 -2.04 12.51 7.92
CA CYS A 64 -1.42 13.43 6.98
C CYS A 64 -0.18 14.10 7.59
N GLN A 65 -0.27 14.50 8.87
CA GLN A 65 0.84 15.11 9.61
C GLN A 65 1.99 14.13 9.85
N LYS A 66 1.69 12.86 10.14
CA LYS A 66 2.69 11.82 10.40
C LYS A 66 3.38 11.30 9.13
N ILE A 67 2.63 11.15 8.04
CA ILE A 67 3.13 10.56 6.79
C ILE A 67 3.89 11.58 5.93
N SER A 68 3.49 12.85 5.92
CA SER A 68 4.15 13.88 5.10
C SER A 68 5.68 13.89 5.25
N PRO A 69 6.27 13.97 6.47
CA PRO A 69 7.73 13.95 6.62
C PRO A 69 8.37 12.61 6.20
N ILE A 70 7.64 11.49 6.31
CA ILE A 70 8.12 10.17 5.88
C ILE A 70 8.19 10.11 4.35
N LEU A 71 7.17 10.60 3.64
CA LEU A 71 7.15 10.61 2.19
C LEU A 71 8.23 11.52 1.59
N THR A 72 8.50 12.67 2.23
CA THR A 72 9.62 13.54 1.81
C THR A 72 10.95 12.79 1.89
N LYS A 73 11.24 12.15 3.03
CA LYS A 73 12.47 11.35 3.20
C LYS A 73 12.60 10.20 2.21
N ILE A 74 11.48 9.56 1.85
CA ILE A 74 11.45 8.49 0.84
C ILE A 74 11.70 9.08 -0.56
N GLY A 75 11.17 10.27 -0.84
CA GLY A 75 11.36 10.97 -2.11
C GLY A 75 12.78 11.48 -2.34
N ASP A 76 13.55 11.70 -1.28
CA ASP A 76 14.96 12.09 -1.39
C ASP A 76 15.86 10.95 -1.92
N ASP A 77 15.37 9.71 -1.93
CA ASP A 77 16.08 8.53 -2.45
C ASP A 77 15.59 8.23 -3.88
N ALA A 78 16.47 8.41 -4.88
CA ALA A 78 16.15 8.28 -6.30
C ALA A 78 15.58 6.90 -6.70
N GLU A 79 15.92 5.81 -5.97
CA GLU A 79 15.34 4.50 -6.24
C GLU A 79 13.90 4.37 -5.72
N MET A 80 13.58 5.13 -4.67
CA MET A 80 12.32 5.06 -3.94
C MET A 80 11.31 6.13 -4.36
N GLU A 81 11.77 7.22 -4.99
CA GLU A 81 10.95 8.33 -5.48
C GLU A 81 9.75 7.85 -6.32
N LYS A 82 9.96 6.84 -7.18
CA LYS A 82 8.92 6.24 -8.02
C LYS A 82 7.72 5.65 -7.24
N TYR A 83 7.89 5.35 -5.95
CA TYR A 83 6.83 4.83 -5.10
C TYR A 83 6.04 5.92 -4.38
N VAL A 84 6.51 7.16 -4.34
CA VAL A 84 5.87 8.26 -3.61
C VAL A 84 4.46 8.52 -4.14
N LEU A 85 4.30 8.67 -5.46
CA LEU A 85 2.99 8.93 -6.07
C LEU A 85 1.99 7.77 -5.84
N PRO A 86 2.33 6.49 -6.12
CA PRO A 86 1.46 5.37 -5.78
C PRO A 86 1.08 5.31 -4.29
N LEU A 87 2.03 5.60 -3.38
CA LEU A 87 1.76 5.63 -1.94
C LEU A 87 0.72 6.70 -1.61
N GLN A 88 0.86 7.92 -2.13
CA GLN A 88 -0.10 9.00 -1.92
C GLN A 88 -1.52 8.62 -2.36
N GLN A 89 -1.66 7.98 -3.53
CA GLN A 89 -2.96 7.51 -4.03
C GLN A 89 -3.61 6.49 -3.09
N VAL A 90 -2.82 5.52 -2.59
CA VAL A 90 -3.31 4.50 -1.65
C VAL A 90 -3.72 5.13 -0.33
N ILE A 91 -2.91 6.05 0.20
CA ILE A 91 -3.21 6.77 1.45
C ILE A 91 -4.51 7.56 1.32
N LEU A 92 -4.64 8.33 0.23
CA LEU A 92 -5.81 9.14 -0.04
C LEU A 92 -7.06 8.27 -0.19
N THR A 93 -6.98 7.18 -0.95
CA THR A 93 -8.10 6.25 -1.12
C THR A 93 -8.57 5.71 0.23
N ARG A 94 -7.64 5.31 1.09
CA ARG A 94 -7.96 4.79 2.41
C ARG A 94 -8.51 5.87 3.36
N LEU A 95 -7.98 7.08 3.28
CA LEU A 95 -8.48 8.25 4.01
C LEU A 95 -9.95 8.50 3.67
N PHE A 96 -10.29 8.59 2.38
CA PHE A 96 -11.66 8.80 1.94
C PHE A 96 -12.58 7.66 2.37
N GLN A 97 -12.14 6.40 2.25
CA GLN A 97 -12.93 5.25 2.70
C GLN A 97 -13.23 5.26 4.20
N GLN A 98 -12.31 5.78 5.03
CA GLN A 98 -12.51 5.89 6.47
C GLN A 98 -13.38 7.09 6.83
N LEU A 99 -13.15 8.24 6.19
CA LEU A 99 -13.97 9.43 6.40
C LEU A 99 -15.42 9.19 5.97
N SER A 100 -15.66 8.49 4.86
CA SER A 100 -17.01 8.18 4.38
C SER A 100 -17.81 7.27 5.33
N GLN A 101 -17.15 6.60 6.28
CA GLN A 101 -17.83 5.76 7.27
C GLN A 101 -18.26 6.55 8.51
N VAL A 102 -17.62 7.70 8.78
CA VAL A 102 -17.79 8.46 10.03
C VAL A 102 -18.45 9.82 9.78
N TYR A 103 -18.32 10.37 8.57
CA TYR A 103 -18.83 11.69 8.21
C TYR A 103 -19.87 11.59 7.09
N GLU A 104 -21.00 12.27 7.29
CA GLU A 104 -22.09 12.36 6.31
C GLU A 104 -21.90 13.54 5.34
N THR A 105 -21.29 14.63 5.84
CA THR A 105 -20.96 15.81 5.04
C THR A 105 -19.49 16.18 5.27
N VAL A 106 -18.79 16.51 4.18
CA VAL A 106 -17.40 16.96 4.19
C VAL A 106 -17.38 18.35 3.56
N ASP A 107 -16.90 19.32 4.32
CA ASP A 107 -16.68 20.68 3.82
C ASP A 107 -15.29 20.73 3.15
N LEU A 108 -15.25 21.22 1.92
CA LEU A 108 -14.03 21.42 1.14
C LEU A 108 -13.76 22.92 1.10
N SER A 109 -13.27 23.43 2.24
CA SER A 109 -12.82 24.82 2.40
C SER A 109 -11.48 25.06 1.73
#